data_AF-A0A4R9P7X8-F1
#
_entry.id   AF-A0A4R9P7X8-F1
#
_cell.length_a   1.000
_cell.length_b   1.000
_cell.length_c   1.000
_cell.angle_alpha   90.00
_cell.angle_beta   90.00
_cell.angle_gamma   90.00
#
_symmetry.space_group_name_H-M   'P 1'
#
loop_
_entity.id
_entity.type
_entity.pdbx_description
1 polymer ?
#
loop_
_entity_poly.entity_id
_entity_poly.type
_entity_poly.pdbx_seq_one_letter_code
_entity_poly.pdbx_strand_id
1 'polypeptide(L)'
;EFLWQAGPAWRRHSPVLFPIVGRLKGDQLLHRGQTYPMTQHGFARDKPFVWAERGPRSCTLVLTDDAETRTHYPFAFRLAVTYTLGEGQLDIG
;
A
#
# COMPACT_ATOMS: atom_id res chain seq x y z
N GLU A 1 5.72 9.00 21.93
CA GLU A 1 5.56 8.73 20.48
C GLU A 1 5.22 7.25 20.29
N PHE A 2 4.22 6.91 19.47
CA PHE A 2 3.73 5.53 19.30
C PHE A 2 4.31 4.79 18.09
N LEU A 3 4.69 5.51 17.03
CA LEU A 3 5.24 4.90 15.81
C LEU A 3 6.75 4.71 15.93
N TRP A 4 7.24 3.57 15.42
CA TRP A 4 8.66 3.32 15.24
C TRP A 4 9.28 4.35 14.29
N GLN A 5 10.52 4.76 14.56
CA GLN A 5 11.20 5.89 13.89
C GLN A 5 12.03 5.50 12.66
N ALA A 6 11.80 4.33 12.07
CA ALA A 6 12.48 3.86 10.87
C ALA A 6 14.03 3.84 10.97
N GLY A 7 14.57 3.45 12.12
CA GLY A 7 16.02 3.35 12.36
C GLY A 7 16.72 2.23 11.55
N PRO A 8 18.04 2.04 11.74
CA PRO A 8 18.84 1.12 10.93
C PRO A 8 18.35 -0.34 10.94
N ALA A 9 17.75 -0.78 12.06
CA ALA A 9 17.19 -2.13 12.20
C ALA A 9 16.00 -2.39 11.27
N TRP A 10 15.20 -1.36 10.98
CA TRP A 10 14.07 -1.43 10.06
C TRP A 10 13.68 -0.03 9.56
N ARG A 11 13.86 0.22 8.27
CA ARG A 11 13.74 1.57 7.66
C ARG A 11 12.31 1.99 7.28
N ARG A 12 11.28 1.42 7.89
CA ARG A 12 9.86 1.75 7.61
C ARG A 12 9.10 1.92 8.92
N HIS A 13 7.94 2.58 8.89
CA HIS A 13 7.10 2.84 10.07
C HIS A 13 5.90 1.89 10.15
N SER A 14 4.94 2.06 9.22
CA SER A 14 3.72 1.24 9.09
C SER A 14 3.36 1.16 7.59
N PRO A 15 4.03 0.28 6.83
CA PRO A 15 3.83 0.21 5.38
C PRO A 15 2.46 -0.40 5.01
N VAL A 16 1.80 0.19 4.01
CA VAL A 16 0.61 -0.41 3.37
C VAL A 16 1.04 -1.54 2.44
N LEU A 17 0.50 -2.74 2.64
CA LEU A 17 0.86 -3.96 1.92
C LEU A 17 -0.21 -4.28 0.88
N PHE A 18 0.08 -4.03 -0.39
CA PHE A 18 -0.84 -4.27 -1.50
C PHE A 18 -0.05 -4.42 -2.81
N PRO A 19 -0.43 -5.33 -3.73
CA PRO A 19 -1.65 -6.15 -3.71
C PRO A 19 -1.51 -7.50 -2.99
N ILE A 20 -0.39 -7.75 -2.30
CA ILE A 20 -0.16 -9.00 -1.56
C ILE A 20 0.36 -8.74 -0.15
N VAL A 21 0.20 -9.75 0.71
CA VAL A 21 0.87 -9.84 2.01
C VAL A 21 1.90 -10.97 1.96
N GLY A 22 3.09 -10.74 2.50
CA GLY A 22 4.18 -11.71 2.47
C GLY A 22 4.90 -11.75 1.11
N ARG A 23 5.39 -12.92 0.72
CA ARG A 23 6.16 -13.12 -0.53
C ARG A 23 5.53 -14.23 -1.35
N LEU A 24 5.44 -14.05 -2.66
CA LEU A 24 5.03 -15.11 -3.57
C LEU A 24 6.21 -16.04 -3.87
N LYS A 25 5.93 -17.31 -4.18
CA LYS A 25 6.95 -18.25 -4.63
C LYS A 25 7.60 -17.72 -5.91
N GLY A 26 8.92 -17.57 -5.90
CA GLY A 26 9.68 -17.06 -7.05
C GLY A 26 9.42 -15.59 -7.39
N ASP A 27 8.82 -14.81 -6.48
CA ASP A 27 8.46 -13.40 -6.69
C ASP A 27 7.58 -13.18 -7.93
N GLN A 28 6.63 -14.10 -8.15
CA GLN A 28 5.81 -14.14 -9.36
C GLN A 28 4.34 -14.37 -9.06
N LEU A 29 3.50 -13.58 -9.72
CA LEU A 29 2.06 -13.80 -9.85
C LEU A 29 1.77 -14.46 -11.19
N LEU A 30 1.12 -15.62 -11.19
CA LEU A 30 0.62 -16.27 -12.40
C LEU A 30 -0.85 -15.92 -12.59
N HIS A 31 -1.18 -15.25 -13.70
CA HIS A 31 -2.55 -14.93 -14.05
C HIS A 31 -2.80 -15.16 -15.55
N ARG A 32 -3.82 -15.97 -15.89
CA ARG A 32 -4.20 -16.29 -17.28
C ARG A 32 -3.01 -16.75 -18.15
N GLY A 33 -2.14 -17.58 -17.59
CA GLY A 33 -0.96 -18.11 -18.29
C GLY A 33 0.20 -17.11 -18.45
N GLN A 34 0.06 -15.88 -17.94
CA GLN A 34 1.12 -14.87 -17.94
C GLN A 34 1.68 -14.69 -16.53
N THR A 35 2.99 -14.43 -16.47
CA THR A 35 3.73 -14.21 -15.23
C THR A 35 4.02 -12.73 -15.05
N TYR A 36 3.75 -12.23 -13.85
CA TYR A 36 4.02 -10.85 -13.46
C TYR A 36 4.98 -10.82 -12.27
N PRO A 37 6.08 -10.05 -12.33
CA PRO A 37 7.00 -9.93 -11.20
C PRO A 37 6.30 -9.21 -10.04
N MET A 38 6.45 -9.74 -8.83
CA MET A 38 5.81 -9.21 -7.62
C MET A 38 6.77 -9.31 -6.44
N THR A 39 7.23 -8.15 -5.95
CA THR A 39 8.11 -8.10 -4.78
C THR A 39 7.34 -8.41 -3.50
N GLN A 40 8.07 -8.76 -2.44
CA GLN A 40 7.49 -8.98 -1.11
C GLN A 40 6.60 -7.79 -0.71
N HIS A 41 5.41 -8.08 -0.19
CA HIS A 41 4.37 -7.13 0.24
C HIS A 41 3.83 -6.19 -0.85
N GLY A 42 4.08 -6.49 -2.13
CA GLY A 42 3.63 -5.70 -3.26
C GLY A 42 4.32 -4.34 -3.36
N PHE A 43 3.66 -3.38 -4.00
CA PHE A 43 4.26 -2.11 -4.42
C PHE A 43 3.64 -0.87 -3.75
N ALA A 44 2.51 -0.98 -3.04
CA ALA A 44 1.82 0.21 -2.52
C ALA A 44 2.70 1.08 -1.60
N ARG A 45 3.49 0.46 -0.72
CA ARG A 45 4.43 1.16 0.18
C ARG A 45 5.56 1.93 -0.53
N ASP A 46 5.75 1.73 -1.83
CA ASP A 46 6.82 2.32 -2.63
C ASP A 46 6.27 3.34 -3.65
N LYS A 47 4.94 3.57 -3.67
CA LYS A 47 4.27 4.52 -4.56
C LYS A 47 3.62 5.67 -3.81
N PRO A 48 3.57 6.87 -4.40
CA PRO A 48 2.87 8.00 -3.80
C PRO A 48 1.35 7.80 -3.90
N PHE A 49 0.65 8.04 -2.79
CA PHE A 49 -0.80 8.20 -2.79
C PHE A 49 -1.14 9.67 -3.01
N VAL A 50 -2.28 9.92 -3.65
CA VAL A 50 -2.81 11.28 -3.86
C VAL A 50 -3.92 11.58 -2.86
N TRP A 51 -4.09 12.84 -2.50
CA TRP A 51 -5.19 13.26 -1.62
C TRP A 51 -6.53 13.15 -2.34
N ALA A 52 -7.48 12.46 -1.71
CA ALA A 52 -8.89 12.51 -2.09
C ALA A 52 -9.68 13.43 -1.16
N GLU A 53 -9.41 13.36 0.15
CA GLU A 53 -10.10 14.17 1.16
C GLU A 53 -9.14 14.63 2.25
N ARG A 54 -9.40 15.83 2.81
CA ARG A 54 -8.64 16.41 3.92
C ARG A 54 -9.61 17.06 4.90
N GLY A 55 -9.48 16.72 6.17
CA GLY A 55 -10.27 17.30 7.25
C GLY A 55 -9.49 17.38 8.56
N PRO A 56 -10.07 18.02 9.59
CA PRO A 56 -9.39 18.24 10.87
C PRO A 56 -9.17 16.95 11.67
N ARG A 57 -9.99 15.91 11.45
CA ARG A 57 -9.91 14.63 12.18
C ARG A 57 -9.92 13.41 11.27
N SER A 58 -9.95 13.60 9.95
CA SER A 58 -9.93 12.51 8.99
C SER A 58 -9.29 12.93 7.69
N CYS A 59 -8.69 11.99 6.98
CA CYS A 59 -8.22 12.21 5.63
C CYS A 59 -8.20 10.93 4.81
N THR A 60 -8.31 11.07 3.50
CA THR A 60 -8.33 9.95 2.56
C THR A 60 -7.26 10.13 1.51
N LEU A 61 -6.43 9.10 1.36
CA LEU A 61 -5.36 8.99 0.37
C LEU A 61 -5.69 7.86 -0.60
N VAL A 62 -5.39 8.05 -1.88
CA VAL A 62 -5.73 7.08 -2.94
C VAL A 62 -4.53 6.74 -3.80
N LEU A 63 -4.34 5.45 -4.08
CA LEU A 63 -3.46 4.94 -5.12
C LEU A 63 -4.32 4.26 -6.19
N THR A 64 -4.14 4.64 -7.45
CA THR A 64 -4.78 4.00 -8.60
C THR A 64 -3.75 3.27 -9.45
N ASP A 65 -4.21 2.33 -10.27
CA ASP A 65 -3.33 1.69 -11.23
C ASP A 65 -2.79 2.69 -12.27
N ASP A 66 -1.54 2.45 -12.64
CA ASP A 66 -0.81 3.10 -13.72
C ASP A 66 -0.14 2.06 -14.63
N ALA A 67 0.51 2.52 -15.70
CA ALA A 67 1.20 1.63 -16.65
C ALA A 67 2.27 0.75 -15.98
N GLU A 68 2.98 1.25 -14.96
CA GLU A 68 4.02 0.51 -14.25
C GLU A 68 3.41 -0.57 -13.37
N THR A 69 2.42 -0.24 -12.53
CA THR A 69 1.73 -1.21 -11.67
C THR A 69 1.10 -2.34 -12.48
N ARG A 70 0.61 -2.06 -13.70
CA ARG A 70 0.01 -3.06 -14.59
C ARG A 70 1.04 -4.07 -15.12
N THR A 71 2.33 -3.77 -15.07
CA THR A 71 3.40 -4.75 -15.35
C THR A 71 3.61 -5.75 -14.21
N HIS A 72 3.15 -5.41 -13.00
CA HIS A 72 3.25 -6.25 -11.80
C HIS A 72 1.91 -6.90 -11.41
N TYR A 73 0.81 -6.21 -11.64
CA TYR A 73 -0.53 -6.59 -11.22
C TYR A 73 -1.53 -6.18 -12.32
N PRO A 74 -2.00 -7.12 -13.17
CA PRO A 74 -2.73 -6.83 -14.41
C PRO A 74 -4.21 -6.49 -14.18
N PHE A 75 -4.52 -5.74 -13.13
CA PHE A 75 -5.87 -5.37 -12.76
C PHE A 75 -5.96 -3.86 -12.57
N ALA A 76 -7.05 -3.27 -13.04
CA ALA A 76 -7.39 -1.91 -12.63
C ALA A 76 -7.72 -1.92 -11.14
N PHE A 77 -7.27 -0.90 -10.40
CA PHE A 77 -7.54 -0.80 -8.97
C PHE A 77 -7.64 0.65 -8.51
N ARG A 78 -8.34 0.83 -7.41
CA ARG A 78 -8.36 2.06 -6.61
C ARG A 78 -8.26 1.68 -5.15
N LEU A 79 -7.08 1.84 -4.57
CA LEU A 79 -6.82 1.62 -3.16
C LEU A 79 -6.99 2.96 -2.44
N ALA A 80 -8.11 3.12 -1.73
CA ALA A 80 -8.31 4.25 -0.82
C ALA A 80 -7.95 3.82 0.60
N VAL A 81 -7.24 4.68 1.33
CA VAL A 81 -6.95 4.50 2.74
C VAL A 81 -7.39 5.76 3.48
N THR A 82 -8.33 5.58 4.40
CA THR A 82 -8.91 6.64 5.22
C THR A 82 -8.37 6.53 6.62
N TYR A 83 -7.73 7.59 7.12
CA TYR A 83 -7.26 7.68 8.49
C TYR A 83 -8.19 8.58 9.28
N THR A 84 -8.73 8.11 10.41
CA THR A 84 -9.65 8.88 11.25
C THR A 84 -9.18 8.91 12.70
N LEU A 85 -9.11 10.10 13.29
CA LEU A 85 -8.73 10.31 14.68
C LEU A 85 -9.97 10.35 15.58
N GLY A 86 -10.07 9.37 16.47
CA GLY A 86 -11.01 9.30 17.58
C GLY A 86 -10.38 9.76 18.90
N GLU A 87 -11.11 9.68 20.01
CA GLU A 87 -10.51 9.90 21.33
C GLU A 87 -9.61 8.71 21.69
N GLY A 88 -8.30 8.96 21.76
CA GLY A 88 -7.32 7.92 22.08
C GLY A 88 -7.18 6.81 21.02
N GLN A 89 -7.75 6.99 19.81
CA GLN A 89 -7.82 5.98 18.77
C GLN A 89 -7.47 6.55 17.39
N LEU A 90 -6.83 5.73 16.56
CA LEU A 90 -6.64 5.94 15.13
C LEU A 90 -7.30 4.78 14.39
N ASP A 91 -8.31 5.07 13.60
CA ASP A 91 -8.97 4.11 12.71
C ASP A 91 -8.42 4.22 11.29
N ILE A 92 -8.29 3.08 10.63
CA ILE A 92 -7.82 2.96 9.24
C ILE A 92 -8.84 2.11 8.47
N GLY A 93 -9.42 2.69 7.42
CA GLY A 93 -10.45 2.06 6.56
C GLY A 93 -10.17 2.18 5.08
#